data_AF-A0A1F2RPL5-F1
#
_entry.id   AF-A0A1F2RPL5-F1
#
_cell.length_a   1.000
_cell.length_b   1.000
_cell.length_c   1.000
_cell.angle_alpha   90.00
_cell.angle_beta   90.00
_cell.angle_gamma   90.00
#
_symmetry.space_group_name_H-M   'P 1'
#
loop_
_entity.id
_entity.type
_entity.pdbx_description
1 polymer ?
#
loop_
_entity_poly.entity_id
_entity_poly.type
_entity_poly.pdbx_seq_one_letter_code
_entity_poly.pdbx_strand_id
1 'polypeptide(L)'
;MLLALLVGGGLTSNWMMAAQSKAWSDKGVLLISSQGQQLGTEKFSIDADTTQIIAKGELQLTAPGGGKVSETCQLRLNAELRPVSYEREQNSPQKGSLKAEFGEAETTLISQTTAGQGEQMFLLPNNGLAILDTNFFHHYAILVRMYDEARAGEQTFNVFIPQESLPATIRLKLVGKEVSNAAEMNHFQAITEDIALDIYTAMDGTLNRLEIPNAGIEIRRQQ
;
A
#
# COMPACT_ATOMS: atom_id res chain seq x y z
N MET A 1 61.84 2.08 18.35
CA MET A 1 61.14 3.09 19.16
C MET A 1 60.05 3.71 18.30
N LEU A 2 58.77 3.47 18.67
CA LEU A 2 57.46 4.05 18.25
C LEU A 2 57.16 4.20 16.74
N LEU A 3 56.12 3.62 16.13
CA LEU A 3 54.66 3.50 16.41
C LEU A 3 53.87 4.83 16.36
N ALA A 4 53.02 4.98 15.34
CA ALA A 4 51.69 5.58 15.43
C ALA A 4 50.84 5.21 14.19
N LEU A 5 49.73 4.49 14.43
CA LEU A 5 48.59 4.31 13.54
C LEU A 5 47.83 5.64 13.37
N LEU A 6 47.12 5.79 12.24
CA LEU A 6 45.84 6.49 12.25
C LEU A 6 44.84 5.76 11.35
N VAL A 7 43.81 5.27 12.01
CA VAL A 7 42.64 4.55 11.51
C VAL A 7 41.68 5.60 10.92
N GLY A 8 41.39 5.51 9.62
CA GLY A 8 40.27 6.22 9.00
C GLY A 8 38.99 5.41 9.16
N GLY A 9 38.22 5.71 10.19
CA GLY A 9 36.95 5.05 10.50
C GLY A 9 35.86 5.35 9.47
N GLY A 10 35.14 4.30 9.08
CA GLY A 10 33.96 4.38 8.21
C GLY A 10 32.81 5.10 8.89
N LEU A 11 32.34 6.18 8.25
CA LEU A 11 31.12 6.89 8.61
C LEU A 11 30.43 7.33 7.31
N THR A 12 29.81 6.41 6.57
CA THR A 12 28.92 6.77 5.45
C THR A 12 27.62 5.96 5.40
N SER A 13 27.44 4.92 6.21
CA SER A 13 26.29 4.01 6.07
C SER A 13 25.01 4.45 6.80
N ASN A 14 25.10 5.16 7.95
CA ASN A 14 23.92 5.44 8.76
C ASN A 14 23.03 6.59 8.26
N TRP A 15 23.60 7.59 7.58
CA TRP A 15 22.81 8.75 7.12
C TRP A 15 21.99 8.46 5.86
N MET A 16 22.48 7.56 4.98
CA MET A 16 21.72 7.11 3.82
C MET A 16 20.52 6.25 4.24
N MET A 17 20.69 5.35 5.23
CA MET A 17 19.60 4.49 5.70
C MET A 17 18.50 5.25 6.45
N ALA A 18 18.85 6.24 7.28
CA ALA A 18 17.87 7.07 7.98
C ALA A 18 17.10 8.03 7.06
N ALA A 19 17.73 8.50 5.97
CA ALA A 19 17.05 9.30 4.95
C ALA A 19 16.08 8.44 4.12
N GLN A 20 16.44 7.18 3.86
CA GLN A 20 15.60 6.24 3.13
C GLN A 20 14.40 5.78 3.96
N SER A 21 14.54 5.51 5.27
CA SER A 21 13.39 5.17 6.13
C SER A 21 12.41 6.34 6.33
N LYS A 22 12.92 7.58 6.44
CA LYS A 22 12.06 8.78 6.47
C LYS A 22 11.28 8.98 5.18
N ALA A 23 11.82 8.57 4.02
CA ALA A 23 11.15 8.69 2.72
C ALA A 23 9.95 7.73 2.55
N TRP A 24 9.90 6.65 3.33
CA TRP A 24 8.79 5.69 3.30
C TRP A 24 7.67 6.00 4.29
N SER A 25 7.91 6.92 5.24
CA SER A 25 6.93 7.25 6.27
C SER A 25 5.91 8.26 5.76
N ASP A 26 4.62 7.99 5.96
CA ASP A 26 3.51 8.81 5.49
C ASP A 26 2.31 8.68 6.44
N LYS A 27 1.45 9.68 6.49
CA LYS A 27 0.16 9.60 7.19
C LYS A 27 -0.80 10.63 6.65
N GLY A 28 -2.08 10.27 6.58
CA GLY A 28 -3.08 11.17 6.05
C GLY A 28 -4.50 10.68 6.23
N VAL A 29 -5.40 11.46 5.65
CA VAL A 29 -6.80 11.10 5.48
C VAL A 29 -7.11 11.17 3.99
N LEU A 30 -7.67 10.11 3.44
CA LEU A 30 -8.16 10.02 2.08
C LEU A 30 -9.67 10.15 2.11
N LEU A 31 -10.21 11.10 1.35
CA LEU A 31 -11.63 11.27 1.08
C LEU A 31 -12.01 10.36 -0.09
N ILE A 32 -13.03 9.53 0.10
CA ILE A 32 -13.48 8.55 -0.89
C ILE A 32 -14.81 9.02 -1.46
N SER A 33 -14.88 9.17 -2.78
CA SER A 33 -16.07 9.62 -3.49
C SER A 33 -16.42 8.70 -4.64
N SER A 34 -17.71 8.63 -4.97
CA SER A 34 -18.22 7.96 -6.16
C SER A 34 -19.22 8.86 -6.86
N GLN A 35 -19.04 9.07 -8.17
CA GLN A 35 -19.88 9.96 -8.98
C GLN A 35 -20.00 11.37 -8.37
N GLY A 36 -18.91 11.86 -7.78
CA GLY A 36 -18.85 13.16 -7.09
C GLY A 36 -19.49 13.20 -5.69
N GLN A 37 -20.15 12.13 -5.25
CA GLN A 37 -20.70 12.03 -3.90
C GLN A 37 -19.67 11.43 -2.94
N GLN A 38 -19.37 12.12 -1.84
CA GLN A 38 -18.50 11.59 -0.80
C GLN A 38 -19.16 10.39 -0.11
N LEU A 39 -18.45 9.27 -0.10
CA LEU A 39 -18.86 8.02 0.54
C LEU A 39 -18.25 7.87 1.93
N GLY A 40 -17.08 8.45 2.18
CA GLY A 40 -16.43 8.35 3.47
C GLY A 40 -14.96 8.67 3.44
N THR A 41 -14.20 8.07 4.34
CA THR A 41 -12.78 8.37 4.54
C THR A 41 -11.99 7.12 4.91
N GLU A 42 -10.72 7.15 4.55
CA GLU A 42 -9.68 6.26 5.07
C GLU A 42 -8.62 7.11 5.76
N LYS A 43 -8.40 6.89 7.06
CA LYS A 43 -7.27 7.44 7.79
C LYS A 43 -6.16 6.41 7.83
N PHE A 44 -4.92 6.79 7.53
CA PHE A 44 -3.82 5.84 7.45
C PHE A 44 -2.51 6.38 8.04
N SER A 45 -1.61 5.45 8.38
CA SER A 45 -0.19 5.71 8.62
C SER A 45 0.66 4.63 7.94
N ILE A 46 1.86 5.02 7.51
CA ILE A 46 2.94 4.15 7.07
C ILE A 46 4.13 4.58 7.92
N ASP A 47 4.54 3.68 8.80
CA ASP A 47 5.67 3.89 9.71
C ASP A 47 6.80 2.99 9.26
N ALA A 48 7.91 3.57 8.81
CA ALA A 48 9.07 2.84 8.30
C ALA A 48 10.29 3.07 9.19
N ASP A 49 10.95 1.97 9.57
CA ASP A 49 12.25 1.98 10.22
C ASP A 49 13.27 1.18 9.40
N THR A 50 14.47 0.93 9.94
CA THR A 50 15.53 0.22 9.21
C THR A 50 15.29 -1.29 9.06
N THR A 51 14.25 -1.84 9.70
CA THR A 51 13.97 -3.27 9.81
C THR A 51 12.62 -3.66 9.23
N GLN A 52 11.65 -2.74 9.21
CA GLN A 52 10.28 -3.02 8.81
C GLN A 52 9.54 -1.78 8.34
N ILE A 53 8.43 -2.03 7.66
CA ILE A 53 7.41 -1.04 7.33
C ILE A 53 6.08 -1.54 7.88
N ILE A 54 5.38 -0.69 8.62
CA ILE A 54 4.06 -0.98 9.15
C ILE A 54 3.08 0.04 8.58
N ALA A 55 2.14 -0.43 7.77
CA ALA A 55 1.06 0.38 7.22
C ALA A 55 -0.25 0.03 7.92
N LYS A 56 -0.99 1.05 8.36
CA LYS A 56 -2.26 0.90 9.10
C LYS A 56 -3.33 1.76 8.46
N GLY A 57 -4.54 1.22 8.38
CA GLY A 57 -5.70 1.93 7.85
C GLY A 57 -6.90 1.83 8.79
N GLU A 58 -7.69 2.90 8.83
CA GLU A 58 -9.01 2.97 9.45
C GLU A 58 -10.00 3.49 8.40
N LEU A 59 -10.92 2.64 7.97
CA LEU A 59 -11.93 2.95 6.96
C LEU A 59 -13.27 3.24 7.62
N GLN A 60 -13.95 4.28 7.14
CA GLN A 60 -15.32 4.65 7.48
C GLN A 60 -16.05 4.97 6.18
N LEU A 61 -17.05 4.17 5.80
CA LEU A 61 -17.86 4.39 4.60
C LEU A 61 -19.34 4.41 4.93
N THR A 62 -20.09 5.20 4.17
CA THR A 62 -21.56 5.23 4.14
C THR A 62 -22.00 5.09 2.69
N ALA A 63 -22.41 3.88 2.30
CA ALA A 63 -22.92 3.65 0.95
C ALA A 63 -24.27 4.36 0.75
N PRO A 64 -24.59 4.85 -0.47
CA PRO A 64 -25.90 5.43 -0.75
C PRO A 64 -27.01 4.41 -0.50
N GLY A 65 -27.92 4.70 0.44
CA GLY A 65 -28.98 3.77 0.86
C GLY A 65 -28.51 2.55 1.65
N GLY A 66 -27.22 2.47 2.02
CA GLY A 66 -26.62 1.38 2.77
C GLY A 66 -26.30 1.74 4.22
N GLY A 67 -25.84 0.73 4.97
CA GLY A 67 -25.36 0.91 6.34
C GLY A 67 -23.96 1.52 6.40
N LYS A 68 -23.54 1.92 7.61
CA LYS A 68 -22.15 2.33 7.87
C LYS A 68 -21.24 1.11 7.86
N VAL A 69 -20.17 1.18 7.08
CA VAL A 69 -19.08 0.21 7.07
C VAL A 69 -17.91 0.82 7.82
N SER A 70 -17.30 0.03 8.71
CA SER A 70 -16.08 0.44 9.39
C SER A 70 -15.12 -0.73 9.45
N GLU A 71 -13.87 -0.49 9.06
CA GLU A 71 -12.84 -1.51 8.97
C GLU A 71 -11.50 -0.96 9.43
N THR A 72 -10.61 -1.83 9.86
CA THR A 72 -9.20 -1.51 10.12
C THR A 72 -8.30 -2.50 9.42
N CYS A 73 -7.09 -2.09 9.08
CA CYS A 73 -6.05 -3.00 8.61
C CYS A 73 -4.68 -2.69 9.20
N GLN A 74 -3.81 -3.69 9.14
CA GLN A 74 -2.38 -3.56 9.37
C GLN A 74 -1.61 -4.47 8.40
N LEU A 75 -0.78 -3.88 7.56
CA LEU A 75 0.18 -4.56 6.70
C LEU A 75 1.58 -4.39 7.30
N ARG A 76 2.32 -5.48 7.43
CA ARG A 76 3.74 -5.48 7.83
C ARG A 76 4.59 -5.98 6.67
N LEU A 77 5.61 -5.20 6.32
CA LEU A 77 6.66 -5.57 5.38
C LEU A 77 8.00 -5.61 6.12
N ASN A 78 8.93 -6.43 5.64
CA ASN A 78 10.32 -6.39 6.08
C ASN A 78 11.11 -5.27 5.36
N ALA A 79 12.41 -5.14 5.68
CA ALA A 79 13.27 -4.13 5.07
C ALA A 79 13.43 -4.27 3.54
N GLU A 80 13.24 -5.47 2.99
CA GLU A 80 13.25 -5.75 1.55
C GLU A 80 11.88 -5.59 0.88
N LEU A 81 10.91 -4.96 1.56
CA LEU A 81 9.53 -4.74 1.09
C LEU A 81 8.74 -6.04 0.88
N ARG A 82 9.18 -7.16 1.45
CA ARG A 82 8.44 -8.41 1.40
C ARG A 82 7.32 -8.40 2.44
N PRO A 83 6.08 -8.80 2.08
CA PRO A 83 5.01 -8.98 3.04
C PRO A 83 5.41 -9.99 4.13
N VAL A 84 5.12 -9.65 5.37
CA VAL A 84 5.31 -10.52 6.55
C VAL A 84 3.96 -10.94 7.09
N SER A 85 3.07 -9.97 7.31
CA SER A 85 1.70 -10.26 7.74
C SER A 85 0.72 -9.20 7.25
N TYR A 86 -0.54 -9.58 7.11
CA TYR A 86 -1.67 -8.69 6.86
C TYR A 86 -2.82 -9.04 7.79
N GLU A 87 -3.38 -8.04 8.45
CA GLU A 87 -4.57 -8.20 9.29
C GLU A 87 -5.63 -7.18 8.86
N ARG A 88 -6.88 -7.62 8.77
CA ARG A 88 -8.05 -6.76 8.55
C ARG A 88 -9.14 -7.13 9.54
N GLU A 89 -9.79 -6.13 10.13
CA GLU A 89 -10.99 -6.30 10.94
C GLU A 89 -12.14 -5.49 10.34
N GLN A 90 -13.29 -6.13 10.16
CA GLN A 90 -14.54 -5.46 9.87
C GLN A 90 -15.30 -5.26 11.18
N ASN A 91 -15.53 -4.01 11.56
CA ASN A 91 -16.20 -3.61 12.79
C ASN A 91 -17.71 -3.44 12.61
N SER A 92 -18.14 -3.05 11.42
CA SER A 92 -19.54 -2.82 11.04
C SER A 92 -19.72 -3.10 9.54
N PRO A 93 -20.86 -3.64 9.09
CA PRO A 93 -22.07 -3.95 9.88
C PRO A 93 -22.02 -5.28 10.64
N GLN A 94 -21.18 -6.22 10.20
CA GLN A 94 -20.96 -7.50 10.89
C GLN A 94 -19.49 -7.65 11.22
N LYS A 95 -19.21 -8.23 12.40
CA LYS A 95 -17.84 -8.53 12.79
C LYS A 95 -17.26 -9.62 11.90
N GLY A 96 -16.04 -9.39 11.44
CA GLY A 96 -15.23 -10.38 10.76
C GLY A 96 -13.77 -9.97 10.80
N SER A 97 -12.89 -10.93 10.59
CA SER A 97 -11.45 -10.67 10.47
C SER A 97 -10.81 -11.52 9.40
N LEU A 98 -9.67 -11.04 8.93
CA LEU A 98 -8.82 -11.71 7.98
C LEU A 98 -7.38 -11.56 8.45
N LYS A 99 -6.64 -12.66 8.44
CA LYS A 99 -5.22 -12.67 8.81
C LYS A 99 -4.44 -13.49 7.79
N ALA A 100 -3.45 -12.85 7.16
CA ALA A 100 -2.49 -13.52 6.30
C ALA A 100 -1.11 -13.51 6.96
N GLU A 101 -0.45 -14.66 6.97
CA GLU A 101 0.96 -14.81 7.36
C GLU A 101 1.73 -15.26 6.12
N PHE A 102 2.74 -14.49 5.72
CA PHE A 102 3.50 -14.72 4.49
C PHE A 102 4.83 -15.41 4.84
N GLY A 103 4.90 -16.71 4.64
CA GLY A 103 6.10 -17.51 4.80
C GLY A 103 6.91 -17.65 3.51
N GLU A 104 8.13 -18.20 3.62
CA GLU A 104 8.99 -18.45 2.46
C GLU A 104 8.46 -19.57 1.54
N ALA A 105 7.73 -20.54 2.09
CA ALA A 105 7.20 -21.67 1.34
C ALA A 105 5.75 -21.46 0.93
N GLU A 106 4.96 -20.84 1.81
CA GLU A 106 3.52 -20.70 1.67
C GLU A 106 3.00 -19.49 2.45
N THR A 107 1.86 -18.98 2.01
CA THR A 107 1.07 -17.97 2.71
C THR A 107 -0.17 -18.62 3.29
N THR A 108 -0.41 -18.45 4.58
CA THR A 108 -1.61 -18.92 5.26
C THR A 108 -2.57 -17.76 5.44
N LEU A 109 -3.81 -17.92 4.98
CA LEU A 109 -4.90 -16.98 5.13
C LEU A 109 -5.99 -17.58 6.03
N ILE A 110 -6.25 -16.94 7.16
CA ILE A 110 -7.33 -17.30 8.09
C ILE A 110 -8.40 -16.22 8.02
N SER A 111 -9.64 -16.63 7.77
CA SER A 111 -10.81 -15.75 7.82
C SER A 111 -11.73 -16.16 8.96
N GLN A 112 -12.32 -15.18 9.63
CA GLN A 112 -13.33 -15.40 10.65
C GLN A 112 -14.54 -14.52 10.33
N THR A 113 -15.71 -15.14 10.21
CA THR A 113 -16.98 -14.45 9.97
C THR A 113 -18.06 -14.95 10.93
N THR A 114 -19.26 -14.38 10.83
CA THR A 114 -20.46 -14.90 11.50
C THR A 114 -20.85 -16.30 11.01
N ALA A 115 -20.41 -16.71 9.81
CA ALA A 115 -20.66 -18.03 9.25
C ALA A 115 -19.63 -19.09 9.72
N GLY A 116 -18.52 -18.68 10.34
CA GLY A 116 -17.48 -19.57 10.83
C GLY A 116 -16.06 -19.13 10.46
N GLN A 117 -15.11 -20.02 10.72
CA GLN A 117 -13.70 -19.85 10.39
C GLN A 117 -13.38 -20.57 9.06
N GLY A 118 -12.57 -19.95 8.22
CA GLY A 118 -11.97 -20.55 7.04
C GLY A 118 -10.45 -20.44 7.08
N GLU A 119 -9.76 -21.39 6.46
CA GLU A 119 -8.31 -21.40 6.31
C GLU A 119 -7.95 -21.80 4.88
N GLN A 120 -7.04 -21.06 4.26
CA GLN A 120 -6.56 -21.27 2.90
C GLN A 120 -5.04 -21.10 2.85
N MET A 121 -4.39 -21.84 1.96
CA MET A 121 -2.96 -21.80 1.76
C MET A 121 -2.65 -21.44 0.30
N PHE A 122 -1.65 -20.59 0.10
CA PHE A 122 -1.25 -20.10 -1.21
C PHE A 122 0.25 -20.24 -1.41
N LEU A 123 0.65 -20.61 -2.64
CA LEU A 123 2.02 -20.55 -3.10
C LEU A 123 2.22 -19.22 -3.82
N LEU A 124 2.63 -18.19 -3.09
CA LEU A 124 2.86 -16.85 -3.63
C LEU A 124 4.35 -16.62 -3.92
N PRO A 125 4.69 -15.78 -4.91
CA PRO A 125 6.08 -15.46 -5.19
C PRO A 125 6.69 -14.62 -4.05
N ASN A 126 7.89 -15.00 -3.62
CA ASN A 126 8.59 -14.35 -2.51
C ASN A 126 9.19 -12.96 -2.85
N ASN A 127 9.23 -12.59 -4.13
CA ASN A 127 9.80 -11.33 -4.60
C ASN A 127 8.78 -10.56 -5.43
N GLY A 128 8.71 -9.24 -5.21
CA GLY A 128 7.82 -8.35 -5.97
C GLY A 128 6.34 -8.62 -5.75
N LEU A 129 5.98 -9.14 -4.55
CA LEU A 129 4.60 -9.33 -4.12
C LEU A 129 4.10 -8.07 -3.41
N ALA A 130 3.10 -7.40 -4.00
CA ALA A 130 2.37 -6.31 -3.37
C ALA A 130 1.07 -6.83 -2.74
N ILE A 131 0.69 -6.28 -1.59
CA ILE A 131 -0.60 -6.56 -0.95
C ILE A 131 -1.53 -5.40 -1.27
N LEU A 132 -2.63 -5.68 -1.96
CA LEU A 132 -3.64 -4.69 -2.32
C LEU A 132 -5.00 -5.15 -1.79
N ASP A 133 -5.42 -4.58 -0.66
CA ASP A 133 -6.81 -4.67 -0.22
C ASP A 133 -7.64 -3.59 -0.95
N THR A 134 -8.77 -3.99 -1.55
CA THR A 134 -9.64 -3.11 -2.35
C THR A 134 -10.37 -2.07 -1.52
N ASN A 135 -10.32 -2.18 -0.20
CA ASN A 135 -10.93 -1.22 0.73
C ASN A 135 -9.92 -0.22 1.32
N PHE A 136 -8.61 -0.46 1.19
CA PHE A 136 -7.55 0.38 1.77
C PHE A 136 -6.63 0.93 0.68
N PHE A 137 -6.88 2.18 0.30
CA PHE A 137 -6.26 2.84 -0.85
C PHE A 137 -4.82 3.29 -0.56
N HIS A 138 -4.41 3.45 0.71
CA HIS A 138 -3.02 3.76 1.03
C HIS A 138 -2.04 2.67 0.59
N HIS A 139 -2.49 1.44 0.35
CA HIS A 139 -1.67 0.37 -0.23
C HIS A 139 -1.11 0.73 -1.61
N TYR A 140 -1.80 1.56 -2.40
CA TYR A 140 -1.27 2.04 -3.68
C TYR A 140 -0.06 2.98 -3.51
N ALA A 141 0.08 3.66 -2.37
CA ALA A 141 1.28 4.43 -2.06
C ALA A 141 2.51 3.52 -1.89
N ILE A 142 2.32 2.31 -1.34
CA ILE A 142 3.38 1.29 -1.22
C ILE A 142 3.73 0.77 -2.61
N LEU A 143 2.72 0.41 -3.43
CA LEU A 143 2.94 -0.07 -4.79
C LEU A 143 3.75 0.93 -5.63
N VAL A 144 3.41 2.22 -5.56
CA VAL A 144 4.18 3.27 -6.27
C VAL A 144 5.63 3.34 -5.78
N ARG A 145 5.87 3.24 -4.47
CA ARG A 145 7.23 3.26 -3.92
C ARG A 145 8.04 1.99 -4.25
N MET A 146 7.39 0.89 -4.65
CA MET A 146 8.06 -0.30 -5.20
C MET A 146 8.49 -0.14 -6.66
N TYR A 147 8.02 0.91 -7.36
CA TYR A 147 8.42 1.18 -8.74
C TYR A 147 9.88 1.64 -8.82
N ASP A 148 10.67 0.95 -9.65
CA ASP A 148 12.06 1.31 -9.88
C ASP A 148 12.19 2.27 -11.05
N GLU A 149 12.27 3.58 -10.78
CA GLU A 149 12.42 4.59 -11.83
C GLU A 149 13.66 4.36 -12.73
N ALA A 150 14.73 3.75 -12.21
CA ALA A 150 15.95 3.51 -12.98
C ALA A 150 15.76 2.43 -14.06
N ARG A 151 14.85 1.47 -13.81
CA ARG A 151 14.46 0.47 -14.81
C ARG A 151 13.63 1.07 -15.94
N ALA A 152 12.93 2.18 -15.68
CA ALA A 152 12.02 2.89 -16.57
C ALA A 152 10.91 2.02 -17.17
N GLY A 153 9.91 2.66 -17.79
CA GLY A 153 8.84 1.97 -18.51
C GLY A 153 7.85 1.20 -17.61
N GLU A 154 7.07 0.32 -18.23
CA GLU A 154 6.06 -0.47 -17.52
C GLU A 154 6.71 -1.58 -16.68
N GLN A 155 6.22 -1.77 -15.46
CA GLN A 155 6.70 -2.77 -14.51
C GLN A 155 5.54 -3.63 -14.05
N THR A 156 5.72 -4.95 -14.08
CA THR A 156 4.71 -5.91 -13.60
C THR A 156 5.04 -6.35 -12.18
N PHE A 157 4.04 -6.34 -11.31
CA PHE A 157 4.11 -6.82 -9.93
C PHE A 157 3.12 -7.96 -9.74
N ASN A 158 3.52 -8.94 -8.91
CA ASN A 158 2.57 -9.92 -8.40
C ASN A 158 1.76 -9.25 -7.28
N VAL A 159 0.48 -9.52 -7.22
CA VAL A 159 -0.42 -8.96 -6.22
C VAL A 159 -1.12 -10.09 -5.49
N PHE A 160 -1.32 -9.91 -4.20
CA PHE A 160 -2.29 -10.69 -3.45
C PHE A 160 -3.37 -9.77 -2.88
N ILE A 161 -4.62 -10.13 -3.13
CA ILE A 161 -5.83 -9.42 -2.70
C ILE A 161 -6.47 -10.27 -1.58
N PRO A 162 -6.18 -9.99 -0.30
CA PRO A 162 -6.48 -10.93 0.79
C PRO A 162 -7.97 -11.26 0.92
N GLN A 163 -8.84 -10.25 0.87
CA GLN A 163 -10.30 -10.38 1.04
C GLN A 163 -10.98 -11.14 -0.11
N GLU A 164 -10.34 -11.19 -1.28
CA GLU A 164 -10.79 -11.98 -2.43
C GLU A 164 -10.10 -13.34 -2.48
N SER A 165 -9.12 -13.59 -1.61
CA SER A 165 -8.30 -14.81 -1.63
C SER A 165 -7.66 -15.04 -3.01
N LEU A 166 -7.25 -13.94 -3.67
CA LEU A 166 -6.93 -13.92 -5.08
C LEU A 166 -5.49 -13.45 -5.33
N PRO A 167 -4.62 -14.32 -5.87
CA PRO A 167 -3.39 -13.90 -6.52
C PRO A 167 -3.70 -13.26 -7.88
N ALA A 168 -3.06 -12.14 -8.19
CA ALA A 168 -3.24 -11.40 -9.43
C ALA A 168 -1.92 -10.77 -9.90
N THR A 169 -1.97 -10.03 -11.00
CA THR A 169 -0.86 -9.17 -11.45
C THR A 169 -1.35 -7.76 -11.69
N ILE A 170 -0.45 -6.80 -11.50
CA ILE A 170 -0.69 -5.40 -11.84
C ILE A 170 0.50 -4.85 -12.63
N ARG A 171 0.21 -4.16 -13.73
CA ARG A 171 1.20 -3.40 -14.50
C ARG A 171 1.14 -1.96 -14.05
N LEU A 172 2.27 -1.40 -13.65
CA LEU A 172 2.40 -0.01 -13.22
C LEU A 172 3.38 0.71 -14.15
N LYS A 173 3.01 1.90 -14.59
CA LYS A 173 3.83 2.73 -15.47
C LYS A 173 3.79 4.18 -15.02
N LEU A 174 4.95 4.82 -14.91
CA LEU A 174 5.03 6.28 -14.82
C LEU A 174 4.70 6.88 -16.20
N VAL A 175 3.55 7.54 -16.31
CA VAL A 175 3.05 8.11 -17.58
C VAL A 175 3.61 9.51 -17.81
N GLY A 176 3.85 10.26 -16.74
CA GLY A 176 4.46 11.57 -16.81
C GLY A 176 4.31 12.34 -15.51
N LYS A 177 4.38 13.66 -15.64
CA LYS A 177 4.15 14.59 -14.54
C LYS A 177 2.98 15.51 -14.86
N GLU A 178 2.14 15.78 -13.87
CA GLU A 178 1.00 16.68 -13.98
C GLU A 178 1.16 17.83 -12.98
N VAL A 179 0.78 19.04 -13.37
CA VAL A 179 0.73 20.18 -12.44
C VAL A 179 -0.70 20.31 -11.93
N SER A 180 -0.89 20.09 -10.64
CA SER A 180 -2.19 20.24 -9.96
C SER A 180 -2.04 21.20 -8.79
N ASN A 181 -2.87 22.25 -8.74
CA ASN A 181 -2.82 23.28 -7.70
C ASN A 181 -1.41 23.86 -7.44
N ALA A 182 -0.65 24.12 -8.52
CA ALA A 182 0.74 24.59 -8.50
C ALA A 182 1.78 23.63 -7.88
N ALA A 183 1.40 22.38 -7.57
CA ALA A 183 2.32 21.32 -7.22
C ALA A 183 2.53 20.38 -8.42
N GLU A 184 3.79 20.02 -8.69
CA GLU A 184 4.12 18.99 -9.65
C GLU A 184 3.89 17.61 -9.01
N MET A 185 3.14 16.74 -9.69
CA MET A 185 2.81 15.39 -9.26
C MET A 185 3.29 14.38 -10.29
N ASN A 186 3.77 13.22 -9.82
CA ASN A 186 3.97 12.07 -10.67
C ASN A 186 2.61 11.44 -10.99
N HIS A 187 2.37 11.11 -12.26
CA HIS A 187 1.18 10.41 -12.71
C HIS A 187 1.56 9.00 -13.15
N PHE A 188 1.07 8.02 -12.40
CA PHE A 188 1.18 6.61 -12.73
C PHE A 188 -0.16 6.10 -13.24
N GLN A 189 -0.08 5.16 -14.19
CA GLN A 189 -1.20 4.33 -14.57
C GLN A 189 -0.92 2.92 -14.09
N ALA A 190 -1.87 2.33 -13.36
CA ALA A 190 -1.83 0.92 -13.02
C ALA A 190 -3.02 0.17 -13.62
N ILE A 191 -2.72 -1.02 -14.16
CA ILE A 191 -3.64 -1.81 -14.98
C ILE A 191 -3.61 -3.25 -14.49
N THR A 192 -4.77 -3.75 -14.11
CA THR A 192 -5.03 -5.19 -13.92
C THR A 192 -5.78 -5.74 -15.13
N GLU A 193 -6.26 -6.98 -15.08
CA GLU A 193 -7.11 -7.54 -16.13
C GLU A 193 -8.47 -6.84 -16.20
N ASP A 194 -9.01 -6.40 -15.06
CA ASP A 194 -10.38 -5.89 -14.93
C ASP A 194 -10.46 -4.36 -14.82
N ILE A 195 -9.44 -3.72 -14.24
CA ILE A 195 -9.46 -2.29 -13.92
C ILE A 195 -8.21 -1.56 -14.39
N ALA A 196 -8.40 -0.31 -14.80
CA ALA A 196 -7.35 0.67 -14.97
C ALA A 196 -7.58 1.80 -13.96
N LEU A 197 -6.50 2.24 -13.33
CA LEU A 197 -6.53 3.29 -12.33
C LEU A 197 -5.36 4.26 -12.52
N ASP A 198 -5.64 5.52 -12.25
CA ASP A 198 -4.68 6.61 -12.33
C ASP A 198 -4.27 6.98 -10.89
N ILE A 199 -2.96 7.04 -10.63
CA ILE A 199 -2.39 7.30 -9.31
C ILE A 199 -1.52 8.54 -9.41
N TYR A 200 -1.81 9.52 -8.58
CA TYR A 200 -1.09 10.78 -8.52
C TYR A 200 -0.37 10.91 -7.17
N THR A 201 0.95 11.06 -7.23
CA THR A 201 1.78 11.21 -6.03
C THR A 201 2.59 12.49 -6.08
N ALA A 202 3.01 12.99 -4.92
CA ALA A 202 4.10 13.95 -4.88
C ALA A 202 5.41 13.27 -5.33
N MET A 203 6.46 14.06 -5.52
CA MET A 203 7.78 13.59 -5.98
C MET A 203 8.43 12.59 -5.01
N ASP A 204 8.02 12.57 -3.74
CA ASP A 204 8.49 11.63 -2.72
C ASP A 204 7.64 10.35 -2.62
N GLY A 205 6.69 10.15 -3.55
CA GLY A 205 5.78 9.01 -3.56
C GLY A 205 4.58 9.16 -2.63
N THR A 206 4.39 10.31 -1.97
CA THR A 206 3.20 10.59 -1.14
C THR A 206 1.93 10.58 -1.99
N LEU A 207 0.99 9.69 -1.66
CA LEU A 207 -0.28 9.55 -2.39
C LEU A 207 -1.14 10.81 -2.18
N ASN A 208 -1.53 11.43 -3.29
CA ASN A 208 -2.39 12.62 -3.32
C ASN A 208 -3.77 12.32 -3.89
N ARG A 209 -3.84 11.52 -4.96
CA ARG A 209 -5.10 11.19 -5.61
C ARG A 209 -5.03 9.82 -6.29
N LEU A 210 -6.13 9.09 -6.28
CA LEU A 210 -6.35 7.88 -7.08
C LEU A 210 -7.70 7.99 -7.77
N GLU A 211 -7.76 7.61 -9.04
CA GLU A 211 -8.99 7.63 -9.85
C GLU A 211 -9.22 6.25 -10.46
N ILE A 212 -10.46 5.77 -10.41
CA ILE A 212 -10.92 4.59 -11.15
C ILE A 212 -12.00 5.07 -12.13
N PRO A 213 -11.61 5.55 -13.33
CA PRO A 213 -12.49 6.33 -14.18
C PRO A 213 -13.77 5.58 -14.57
N ASN A 214 -13.65 4.30 -14.92
CA ASN A 214 -14.79 3.46 -15.33
C ASN A 214 -15.82 3.24 -14.22
N ALA A 215 -15.42 3.37 -12.95
CA ALA A 215 -16.30 3.28 -11.79
C ALA A 215 -16.78 4.66 -11.29
N GLY A 216 -16.24 5.76 -11.84
CA GLY A 216 -16.44 7.11 -11.33
C GLY A 216 -16.01 7.25 -9.87
N ILE A 217 -15.04 6.46 -9.42
CA ILE A 217 -14.50 6.49 -8.07
C ILE A 217 -13.28 7.40 -8.04
N GLU A 218 -13.21 8.26 -7.04
CA GLU A 218 -12.13 9.19 -6.81
C GLU A 218 -11.75 9.18 -5.33
N ILE A 219 -10.45 9.03 -5.07
CA ILE A 219 -9.87 9.07 -3.74
C ILE A 219 -8.91 10.25 -3.73
N ARG A 220 -9.12 11.20 -2.82
CA ARG A 220 -8.26 12.39 -2.70
C ARG A 220 -7.76 12.56 -1.28
N ARG A 221 -6.48 12.88 -1.14
CA ARG A 221 -5.92 13.28 0.15
C ARG A 221 -6.57 14.57 0.62
N GLN A 222 -7.02 14.57 1.86
CA GLN A 222 -7.52 15.77 2.53
C GLN A 222 -6.35 16.74 2.73
N GLN A 223 -6.50 17.98 2.26
CA GLN A 223 -5.52 19.07 2.44
C GLN A 223 -5.57 19.66 3.84
#